data_AF-A0A7C5W7M1-F1
#
_entry.id   AF-A0A7C5W7M1-F1
#
_cell.length_a   1.000
_cell.length_b   1.000
_cell.length_c   1.000
_cell.angle_alpha   90.00
_cell.angle_beta   90.00
_cell.angle_gamma   90.00
#
_symmetry.space_group_name_H-M   'P 1'
#
loop_
_entity.id
_entity.type
_entity.pdbx_description
1 polymer ?
#
loop_
_entity_poly.entity_id
_entity_poly.type
_entity_poly.pdbx_seq_one_letter_code
_entity_poly.pdbx_strand_id
1 'polypeptide(L)'
;MANVQDKEIQQYRDLMEVPEHFEDGFGPKMIVAALFLGFLMIPGSIYLSLFMGAGLGPAARWVTVILFAEAAKRSMKSLRQQEVFLLFYMTGIALGMPFKNFLWNQYLVQSPAAVGMGVAAEIPSWVAPAKEILEQSERTFFTRHWLPPIFFISGTLLISRIDHFGLGYALYRLT
;
A
#
# COMPACT_ATOMS: atom_id res chain seq x y z
N MET A 1 -5.63 -28.51 44.42
CA MET A 1 -5.07 -27.16 44.62
C MET A 1 -5.86 -26.23 43.72
N ALA A 2 -6.62 -25.32 44.33
CA ALA A 2 -7.68 -24.56 43.68
C ALA A 2 -7.11 -23.43 42.81
N ASN A 3 -7.43 -23.49 41.52
CA ASN A 3 -8.08 -22.46 40.72
C ASN A 3 -7.98 -20.99 41.20
N VAL A 4 -6.78 -20.44 41.36
CA VAL A 4 -6.57 -18.99 41.36
C VAL A 4 -6.22 -18.63 39.93
N GLN A 5 -7.24 -18.33 39.12
CA GLN A 5 -7.02 -17.58 37.89
C GLN A 5 -6.32 -16.28 38.28
N ASP A 6 -5.12 -16.10 37.74
CA ASP A 6 -4.24 -14.99 38.06
C ASP A 6 -4.97 -13.67 37.77
N LYS A 7 -5.19 -12.84 38.81
CA LYS A 7 -6.01 -11.62 38.73
C LYS A 7 -5.49 -10.66 37.65
N GLU A 8 -4.18 -10.64 37.45
CA GLU A 8 -3.53 -9.84 36.41
C GLU A 8 -3.92 -10.36 35.01
N ILE A 9 -3.94 -11.68 34.79
CA ILE A 9 -4.35 -12.28 33.51
C ILE A 9 -5.83 -12.02 33.22
N GLN A 10 -6.69 -12.08 34.24
CA GLN A 10 -8.11 -11.70 34.07
C GLN A 10 -8.26 -10.22 33.73
N GLN A 11 -7.53 -9.33 34.43
CA GLN A 11 -7.53 -7.91 34.11
C GLN A 11 -7.15 -7.66 32.65
N TYR A 12 -6.14 -8.35 32.11
CA TYR A 12 -5.78 -8.23 30.69
C TYR A 12 -6.81 -8.83 29.74
N ARG A 13 -7.53 -9.88 30.14
CA ARG A 13 -8.62 -10.48 29.34
C ARG A 13 -9.84 -9.56 29.27
N ASP A 14 -10.14 -8.87 30.36
CA ASP A 14 -11.32 -8.02 30.49
C ASP A 14 -11.10 -6.62 29.88
N LEU A 15 -9.87 -6.28 29.46
CA LEU A 15 -9.59 -5.04 28.71
C LEU A 15 -10.23 -5.03 27.31
N MET A 16 -10.55 -6.20 26.74
CA MET A 16 -11.26 -6.31 25.46
C MET A 16 -12.31 -7.42 25.54
N GLU A 17 -13.52 -7.05 25.96
CA GLU A 17 -14.69 -7.92 25.86
C GLU A 17 -15.02 -8.16 24.38
N VAL A 18 -15.26 -9.42 24.03
CA VAL A 18 -15.67 -9.79 22.67
C VAL A 18 -17.06 -9.19 22.43
N PRO A 19 -17.25 -8.38 21.37
CA PRO A 19 -18.55 -7.79 21.09
C PRO A 19 -19.58 -8.89 20.83
N GLU A 20 -20.77 -8.73 21.40
CA GLU A 20 -21.84 -9.71 21.22
C GLU A 20 -22.28 -9.82 19.75
N HIS A 21 -22.20 -8.71 18.99
CA HIS A 21 -22.60 -8.64 17.59
C HIS A 21 -21.53 -7.96 16.72
N PHE A 22 -21.26 -8.56 15.56
CA PHE A 22 -20.41 -7.98 14.52
C PHE A 22 -21.28 -7.33 13.46
N GLU A 23 -21.10 -6.03 13.23
CA GLU A 23 -21.75 -5.34 12.11
C GLU A 23 -20.89 -5.36 10.86
N ASP A 24 -21.54 -5.44 9.69
CA ASP A 24 -20.86 -5.24 8.42
C ASP A 24 -20.66 -3.76 8.12
N GLY A 25 -19.41 -3.40 7.77
CA GLY A 25 -19.04 -2.08 7.30
C GLY A 25 -19.11 -1.93 5.78
N PHE A 26 -19.22 -3.03 5.03
CA PHE A 26 -19.27 -2.99 3.58
C PHE A 26 -20.65 -2.51 3.12
N GLY A 27 -20.66 -1.54 2.22
CA GLY A 27 -21.91 -0.94 1.73
C GLY A 27 -21.68 0.15 0.69
N PRO A 28 -22.74 0.84 0.26
CA PRO A 28 -22.67 1.83 -0.82
C PRO A 28 -21.67 2.96 -0.56
N LYS A 29 -21.51 3.38 0.71
CA LYS A 29 -20.51 4.36 1.14
C LYS A 29 -19.09 3.90 0.81
N MET A 30 -18.79 2.61 0.97
CA MET A 30 -17.48 2.03 0.67
C MET A 30 -17.22 1.92 -0.83
N ILE A 31 -18.26 1.69 -1.64
CA ILE A 31 -18.13 1.69 -3.11
C ILE A 31 -17.71 3.07 -3.61
N VAL A 32 -18.37 4.12 -3.13
CA VAL A 32 -18.01 5.51 -3.45
C VAL A 32 -16.58 5.83 -3.00
N ALA A 33 -16.20 5.37 -1.82
CA ALA A 33 -14.83 5.51 -1.33
C ALA A 33 -13.80 4.79 -2.22
N ALA A 34 -14.09 3.57 -2.65
CA ALA A 34 -13.22 2.80 -3.53
C ALA A 34 -13.03 3.51 -4.89
N LEU A 35 -14.09 4.09 -5.45
CA LEU A 35 -14.02 4.89 -6.68
C LEU A 35 -13.17 6.15 -6.48
N PHE A 36 -13.36 6.87 -5.37
CA PHE A 36 -12.54 8.03 -5.03
C PHE A 36 -11.05 7.66 -4.91
N LEU A 37 -10.75 6.55 -4.24
CA LEU A 37 -9.38 6.06 -4.10
C LEU A 37 -8.78 5.68 -5.46
N GLY A 38 -9.51 4.93 -6.27
CA GLY A 38 -9.05 4.44 -7.57
C GLY A 38 -8.84 5.53 -8.61
N PHE A 39 -9.78 6.47 -8.73
CA PHE A 39 -9.73 7.49 -9.78
C PHE A 39 -8.99 8.76 -9.38
N LEU A 40 -8.96 9.12 -8.09
CA LEU A 40 -8.34 10.37 -7.64
C LEU A 40 -7.07 10.11 -6.84
N MET A 41 -7.16 9.34 -5.75
CA MET A 41 -6.02 9.23 -4.82
C MET A 41 -4.85 8.46 -5.38
N ILE A 42 -5.11 7.31 -6.02
CA ILE A 42 -4.05 6.46 -6.59
C ILE A 42 -3.30 7.23 -7.70
N PRO A 43 -3.96 7.79 -8.74
CA PRO A 43 -3.27 8.55 -9.79
C PRO A 43 -2.55 9.78 -9.25
N GLY A 44 -3.18 10.50 -8.30
CA GLY A 44 -2.53 11.63 -7.62
C GLY A 44 -1.26 11.19 -6.89
N SER A 45 -1.32 10.11 -6.12
CA SER A 45 -0.17 9.60 -5.37
C SER A 45 0.98 9.13 -6.27
N ILE A 46 0.66 8.54 -7.43
CA ILE A 46 1.65 8.16 -8.44
C ILE A 46 2.35 9.42 -8.96
N TYR A 47 1.59 10.43 -9.39
CA TYR A 47 2.15 11.65 -9.93
C TYR A 47 3.09 12.34 -8.94
N LEU A 48 2.64 12.56 -7.69
CA LEU A 48 3.46 13.21 -6.67
C LEU A 48 4.74 12.41 -6.42
N SER A 49 4.63 11.08 -6.34
CA SER A 49 5.80 10.25 -6.10
C SER A 49 6.79 10.19 -7.26
N LEU A 50 6.31 10.22 -8.51
CA LEU A 50 7.19 10.18 -9.69
C LEU A 50 7.82 11.54 -9.96
N PHE A 51 7.04 12.62 -9.88
CA PHE A 51 7.50 13.95 -10.26
C PHE A 51 8.19 14.71 -9.12
N MET A 52 7.63 14.66 -7.91
CA MET A 52 8.17 15.38 -6.75
C MET A 52 9.05 14.51 -5.85
N GLY A 53 9.16 13.22 -6.14
CA GLY A 53 9.90 12.26 -5.30
C GLY A 53 9.25 11.98 -3.93
N ALA A 54 8.10 12.60 -3.63
CA ALA A 54 7.41 12.49 -2.35
C ALA A 54 5.98 11.97 -2.54
N GLY A 55 5.62 10.95 -1.76
CA GLY A 55 4.24 10.47 -1.70
C GLY A 55 3.35 11.30 -0.76
N LEU A 56 2.07 10.95 -0.69
CA LEU A 56 1.11 11.60 0.23
C LEU A 56 1.40 11.35 1.73
N GLY A 57 2.29 10.40 2.04
CA GLY A 57 2.70 10.07 3.41
C GLY A 57 1.64 9.28 4.22
N PRO A 58 1.98 8.87 5.45
CA PRO A 58 1.10 8.05 6.28
C PRO A 58 -0.16 8.79 6.75
N ALA A 59 -0.11 10.13 6.83
CA ALA A 59 -1.22 11.00 7.23
C ALA A 59 -2.38 11.00 6.22
N ALA A 60 -2.09 10.74 4.94
CA ALA A 60 -3.10 10.72 3.88
C ALA A 60 -4.27 9.78 4.17
N ARG A 61 -4.01 8.65 4.82
CA ARG A 61 -5.05 7.71 5.26
C ARG A 61 -6.08 8.37 6.17
N TRP A 62 -5.60 9.10 7.18
CA TRP A 62 -6.45 9.82 8.11
C TRP A 62 -7.17 11.00 7.46
N VAL A 63 -6.49 11.73 6.57
CA VAL A 63 -7.10 12.83 5.82
C VAL A 63 -8.28 12.32 4.99
N THR A 64 -8.14 11.18 4.31
CA THR A 64 -9.25 10.56 3.57
C THR A 64 -10.41 10.19 4.48
N VAL A 65 -10.13 9.58 5.64
CA VAL A 65 -11.17 9.26 6.63
C VAL A 65 -11.91 10.52 7.09
N ILE A 66 -11.18 11.58 7.42
CA ILE A 66 -11.75 12.87 7.85
C ILE A 66 -12.60 13.48 6.74
N LEU A 67 -12.13 13.45 5.49
CA LEU A 67 -12.85 14.00 4.34
C LEU A 67 -14.17 13.26 4.12
N PHE A 68 -14.19 11.94 4.21
CA PHE A 68 -15.42 11.15 4.11
C PHE A 68 -16.36 11.34 5.30
N ALA A 69 -15.83 11.45 6.52
CA ALA A 69 -16.63 11.76 7.71
C ALA A 69 -17.33 13.11 7.56
N GLU A 70 -16.61 14.12 7.06
CA GLU A 70 -17.14 15.46 6.82
C GLU A 70 -18.16 15.47 5.67
N ALA A 71 -17.88 14.76 4.57
CA ALA A 71 -18.82 14.62 3.46
C ALA A 71 -20.12 13.91 3.86
N ALA A 72 -20.02 12.88 4.71
CA ALA A 72 -21.19 12.19 5.26
C ALA A 72 -22.00 13.14 6.15
N LYS A 73 -21.33 13.86 7.07
CA LYS A 73 -21.95 14.84 7.95
C LYS A 73 -22.72 15.91 7.17
N ARG A 74 -22.13 16.45 6.11
CA ARG A 74 -22.78 17.42 5.21
C ARG A 74 -23.95 16.84 4.42
N SER A 75 -23.95 15.54 4.19
CA SER A 75 -25.03 14.80 3.54
C SER A 75 -26.10 14.32 4.53
N MET A 76 -26.09 14.81 5.77
CA MET A 76 -26.96 14.36 6.87
C MET A 76 -26.89 12.84 7.13
N LYS A 77 -25.73 12.23 6.87
CA LYS A 77 -25.43 10.82 7.11
C LYS A 77 -24.31 10.68 8.14
N SER A 78 -24.27 9.56 8.86
CA SER A 78 -23.14 9.20 9.72
C SER A 78 -22.25 8.13 9.07
N LEU A 79 -20.98 8.10 9.46
CA LEU A 79 -20.07 6.97 9.23
C LEU A 79 -20.02 6.12 10.50
N ARG A 80 -20.29 4.82 10.38
CA ARG A 80 -20.17 3.87 11.48
C ARG A 80 -18.69 3.50 11.70
N GLN A 81 -18.36 2.98 12.87
CA GLN A 81 -16.98 2.60 13.20
C GLN A 81 -16.40 1.56 12.23
N GLN A 82 -17.23 0.61 11.77
CA GLN A 82 -16.87 -0.44 10.82
C GLN A 82 -16.57 0.13 9.43
N GLU A 83 -17.32 1.16 9.02
CA GLU A 83 -17.09 1.88 7.76
C GLU A 83 -15.80 2.71 7.82
N VAL A 84 -15.54 3.36 8.95
CA VAL A 84 -14.28 4.08 9.20
C VAL A 84 -13.09 3.13 9.14
N PHE A 85 -13.22 1.97 9.79
CA PHE A 85 -12.20 0.92 9.78
C PHE A 85 -11.92 0.45 8.34
N LEU A 86 -12.95 0.04 7.60
CA LEU A 86 -12.77 -0.40 6.21
C LEU A 86 -12.17 0.69 5.33
N LEU A 87 -12.64 1.93 5.46
CA LEU A 87 -12.10 3.07 4.72
C LEU A 87 -10.61 3.27 5.03
N PHE A 88 -10.22 3.20 6.30
CA PHE A 88 -8.84 3.38 6.73
C PHE A 88 -7.92 2.31 6.13
N TYR A 89 -8.29 1.03 6.25
CA TYR A 89 -7.50 -0.07 5.73
C TYR A 89 -7.46 -0.09 4.20
N MET A 90 -8.59 0.12 3.54
CA MET A 90 -8.67 0.22 2.09
C MET A 90 -7.80 1.35 1.55
N THR A 91 -7.85 2.53 2.19
CA THR A 91 -6.97 3.66 1.82
C THR A 91 -5.51 3.30 2.01
N GLY A 92 -5.16 2.59 3.09
CA GLY A 92 -3.79 2.16 3.32
C GLY A 92 -3.27 1.17 2.28
N ILE A 93 -4.09 0.20 1.89
CA ILE A 93 -3.75 -0.75 0.82
C ILE A 93 -3.62 -0.01 -0.51
N ALA A 94 -4.59 0.84 -0.83
CA ALA A 94 -4.62 1.62 -2.07
C ALA A 94 -3.40 2.54 -2.21
N LEU A 95 -2.96 3.19 -1.14
CA LEU A 95 -1.79 4.08 -1.18
C LEU A 95 -0.45 3.35 -1.05
N GLY A 96 -0.45 2.15 -0.46
CA GLY A 96 0.74 1.33 -0.27
C GLY A 96 1.23 0.57 -1.51
N MET A 97 0.57 0.75 -2.67
CA MET A 97 0.70 -0.05 -3.90
C MET A 97 2.04 -0.80 -4.07
N PRO A 98 2.02 -2.14 -4.13
CA PRO A 98 3.24 -2.94 -4.25
C PRO A 98 3.95 -2.74 -5.60
N PHE A 99 3.22 -2.31 -6.63
CA PHE A 99 3.75 -2.11 -7.98
C PHE A 99 4.37 -0.72 -8.22
N LYS A 100 4.38 0.14 -7.21
CA LYS A 100 4.93 1.50 -7.31
C LYS A 100 6.37 1.52 -7.84
N ASN A 101 7.17 0.53 -7.46
CA ASN A 101 8.57 0.44 -7.86
C ASN A 101 8.74 0.21 -9.37
N PHE A 102 7.86 -0.58 -10.00
CA PHE A 102 7.89 -0.79 -11.45
C PHE A 102 7.58 0.48 -12.22
N LEU A 103 6.57 1.23 -11.76
CA LEU A 103 6.21 2.53 -12.35
C LEU A 103 7.35 3.54 -12.22
N TRP A 104 8.04 3.56 -11.08
CA TRP A 104 9.22 4.41 -10.89
C TRP A 104 10.36 4.04 -11.84
N ASN A 105 10.71 2.75 -11.96
CA ASN A 105 11.78 2.32 -12.85
C ASN A 105 11.46 2.63 -14.33
N GLN A 106 10.20 2.44 -14.74
CA GLN A 106 9.73 2.82 -16.07
C GLN A 106 9.86 4.34 -16.29
N TYR A 107 9.42 5.15 -15.32
CA TYR A 107 9.51 6.60 -15.37
C TYR A 107 10.96 7.07 -15.45
N LEU A 108 11.86 6.47 -14.67
CA LEU A 108 13.28 6.82 -14.64
C LEU A 108 13.91 6.74 -16.03
N VAL A 109 13.73 5.61 -16.75
CA VAL A 109 14.27 5.39 -18.10
C VAL A 109 13.70 6.38 -19.13
N GLN A 110 12.44 6.79 -18.95
CA GLN A 110 11.74 7.70 -19.87
C GLN A 110 11.90 9.19 -19.49
N SER A 111 12.39 9.48 -18.29
CA SER A 111 12.41 10.85 -17.75
C SER A 111 13.33 11.76 -18.58
N PRO A 112 12.94 13.03 -18.81
CA PRO A 112 13.80 13.99 -19.53
C PRO A 112 15.15 14.19 -18.85
N ALA A 113 15.20 14.09 -17.52
CA ALA A 113 16.44 14.21 -16.75
C ALA A 113 17.40 13.04 -17.03
N ALA A 114 16.93 11.79 -16.94
CA ALA A 114 17.79 10.63 -17.20
C ALA A 114 18.23 10.55 -18.67
N VAL A 115 17.35 10.89 -19.61
CA VAL A 115 17.68 10.94 -21.05
C VAL A 115 18.67 12.07 -21.34
N GLY A 116 18.42 13.27 -20.82
CA GLY A 116 19.29 14.44 -21.03
C GLY A 116 20.69 14.28 -20.42
N MET A 117 20.82 13.51 -19.34
CA MET A 117 22.11 13.19 -18.72
C MET A 117 22.79 11.96 -19.33
N GLY A 118 22.17 11.29 -20.31
CA GLY A 118 22.69 10.06 -20.91
C GLY A 118 22.63 8.82 -20.02
N VAL A 119 22.14 8.94 -18.79
CA VAL A 119 22.04 7.83 -17.81
C VAL A 119 20.96 6.82 -18.21
N ALA A 120 19.95 7.24 -18.97
CA ALA A 120 18.86 6.36 -19.39
C ALA A 120 19.34 5.10 -20.15
N ALA A 121 20.41 5.22 -20.95
CA ALA A 121 20.96 4.10 -21.72
C ALA A 121 21.83 3.16 -20.86
N GLU A 122 22.35 3.65 -19.74
CA GLU A 122 23.18 2.88 -18.81
C GLU A 122 22.34 2.06 -17.82
N ILE A 123 21.02 2.28 -17.77
CA ILE A 123 20.12 1.54 -16.87
C ILE A 123 20.04 0.08 -17.35
N PRO A 124 20.40 -0.90 -16.49
CA PRO A 124 20.36 -2.30 -16.89
C PRO A 124 18.94 -2.79 -17.16
N SER A 125 18.82 -3.73 -18.11
CA SER A 125 17.54 -4.33 -18.51
C SER A 125 16.82 -5.11 -17.39
N TRP A 126 17.53 -5.49 -16.33
CA TRP A 126 16.94 -6.11 -15.13
C TRP A 126 16.32 -5.09 -14.17
N VAL A 127 16.58 -3.79 -14.31
CA VAL A 127 15.90 -2.72 -13.56
C VAL A 127 14.61 -2.29 -14.28
N ALA A 128 14.73 -1.99 -15.57
CA ALA A 128 13.64 -1.68 -16.48
C ALA A 128 14.08 -1.91 -17.94
N PRO A 129 13.14 -2.21 -18.86
CA PRO A 129 13.43 -2.24 -20.29
C PRO A 129 13.90 -0.86 -20.81
N ALA A 130 14.72 -0.87 -21.86
CA ALA A 130 15.20 0.35 -22.51
C ALA A 130 14.03 1.20 -23.06
N LYS A 131 14.26 2.51 -23.18
CA LYS A 131 13.24 3.48 -23.60
C LYS A 131 12.61 3.10 -24.94
N GLU A 132 13.42 2.70 -25.92
CA GLU A 132 12.99 2.37 -27.27
C GLU A 132 12.04 1.17 -27.27
N ILE A 133 12.29 0.18 -26.40
CA ILE A 133 11.44 -0.99 -26.22
C ILE A 133 10.13 -0.60 -25.54
N LEU A 134 10.18 0.28 -24.55
CA LEU A 134 8.99 0.76 -23.84
C LEU A 134 8.07 1.58 -24.74
N GLU A 135 8.63 2.37 -25.66
CA GLU A 135 7.87 3.17 -26.63
C GLU A 135 7.21 2.32 -27.71
N GLN A 136 7.83 1.20 -28.09
CA GLN A 136 7.26 0.22 -29.03
C GLN A 136 6.22 -0.71 -28.39
N SER A 137 6.23 -0.82 -27.06
CA SER A 137 5.31 -1.65 -26.28
C SER A 137 3.97 -0.93 -26.04
N GLU A 138 2.88 -1.69 -25.86
CA GLU A 138 1.53 -1.18 -25.56
C GLU A 138 1.37 -0.54 -24.16
N ARG A 139 2.46 -0.06 -23.55
CA ARG A 139 2.50 0.47 -22.17
C ARG A 139 1.94 -0.51 -21.12
N THR A 140 2.19 -1.80 -21.33
CA THR A 140 1.84 -2.87 -20.40
C THR A 140 3.10 -3.48 -19.77
N PHE A 141 2.95 -4.02 -18.55
CA PHE A 141 3.99 -4.79 -17.87
C PHE A 141 4.03 -6.27 -18.32
N PHE A 142 3.07 -6.70 -19.14
CA PHE A 142 2.93 -8.08 -19.59
C PHE A 142 3.75 -8.36 -20.86
N THR A 143 5.03 -7.99 -20.85
CA THR A 143 5.94 -8.26 -21.97
C THR A 143 7.15 -9.04 -21.51
N ARG A 144 7.77 -9.77 -22.44
CA ARG A 144 8.95 -10.60 -22.15
C ARG A 144 10.10 -9.79 -21.53
N HIS A 145 10.22 -8.51 -21.88
CA HIS A 145 11.26 -7.61 -21.38
C HIS A 145 11.07 -7.23 -19.90
N TRP A 146 9.84 -7.34 -19.37
CA TRP A 146 9.56 -7.10 -17.96
C TRP A 146 9.78 -8.34 -17.07
N LEU A 147 9.99 -9.53 -17.64
CA LEU A 147 10.24 -10.74 -16.87
C LEU A 147 11.47 -10.63 -15.94
N PRO A 148 12.65 -10.13 -16.38
CA PRO A 148 13.78 -9.99 -15.47
C PRO A 148 13.52 -9.01 -14.32
N PRO A 149 13.01 -7.77 -14.54
CA PRO A 149 12.64 -6.89 -13.44
C PRO A 149 11.61 -7.49 -12.48
N ILE A 150 10.58 -8.17 -13.01
CA ILE A 150 9.57 -8.83 -12.19
C ILE A 150 10.20 -9.90 -11.31
N PHE A 151 11.04 -10.75 -11.89
CA PHE A 151 11.73 -11.80 -11.15
C PHE A 151 12.60 -11.24 -10.01
N PHE A 152 13.40 -10.20 -10.30
CA PHE A 152 14.26 -9.59 -9.28
C PHE A 152 13.48 -8.89 -8.18
N ILE A 153 12.46 -8.09 -8.52
CA ILE A 153 11.63 -7.37 -7.53
C ILE A 153 10.80 -8.36 -6.70
N SER A 154 10.24 -9.40 -7.32
CA SER A 154 9.56 -10.46 -6.59
C SER A 154 10.52 -11.22 -5.67
N GLY A 155 11.74 -11.50 -6.14
CA GLY A 155 12.78 -12.13 -5.33
C GLY A 155 13.17 -11.29 -4.11
N THR A 156 13.39 -9.99 -4.29
CA THR A 156 13.70 -9.09 -3.17
C THR A 156 12.52 -8.94 -2.21
N LEU A 157 11.28 -8.89 -2.71
CA LEU A 157 10.07 -8.92 -1.88
C LEU A 157 9.98 -10.19 -1.04
N LEU A 158 10.27 -11.36 -1.63
CA LEU A 158 10.27 -12.64 -0.91
C LEU A 158 11.36 -12.67 0.17
N ILE A 159 12.58 -12.26 -0.17
CA ILE A 159 13.69 -12.18 0.79
C ILE A 159 13.33 -11.25 1.94
N SER A 160 12.81 -10.05 1.66
CA SER A 160 12.40 -9.10 2.70
C SER A 160 11.28 -9.64 3.59
N ARG A 161 10.37 -10.44 3.04
CA ARG A 161 9.34 -11.11 3.85
C ARG A 161 9.94 -12.18 4.76
N ILE A 162 10.84 -13.01 4.23
CA ILE A 162 11.54 -14.02 5.01
C ILE A 162 12.35 -13.37 6.12
N ASP A 163 13.06 -12.28 5.82
CA ASP A 163 13.85 -11.53 6.80
C ASP A 163 12.98 -10.97 7.93
N HIS A 164 11.86 -10.34 7.57
CA HIS A 164 10.92 -9.76 8.53
C HIS A 164 10.34 -10.79 9.52
N PHE A 165 10.02 -12.00 9.06
CA PHE A 165 9.51 -13.07 9.92
C PHE A 165 10.63 -13.88 10.59
N GLY A 166 11.76 -14.06 9.91
CA GLY A 166 12.85 -14.94 10.29
C GLY A 166 13.76 -14.36 11.36
N LEU A 167 14.11 -13.07 11.26
CA LEU A 167 14.98 -12.42 12.25
C LEU A 167 14.33 -12.37 13.64
N GLY A 168 13.03 -12.08 13.70
CA GLY A 168 12.29 -12.07 14.97
C GLY A 168 12.28 -13.44 15.66
N TYR A 169 12.07 -14.50 14.89
CA TYR A 169 12.10 -15.87 15.41
C TYR A 169 13.52 -16.33 15.80
N ALA A 170 14.52 -16.02 14.98
CA ALA A 170 15.91 -16.38 15.24
C ALA A 170 16.45 -15.67 16.50
N LEU A 171 16.15 -14.38 16.68
CA LEU A 171 16.53 -13.62 17.87
C LEU A 171 15.83 -14.12 19.14
N TYR A 172 14.53 -14.46 19.04
CA TYR A 172 13.78 -15.07 20.14
C TYR A 172 14.36 -16.42 20.59
N ARG A 173 14.93 -17.20 19.66
CA ARG A 173 15.51 -18.50 20.00
C ARG A 173 16.93 -18.40 20.58
N LEU A 174 17.62 -17.30 20.32
CA LEU A 174 18.99 -17.05 20.79
C LEU A 174 19.04 -16.31 22.14
N THR A 175 17.94 -15.71 22.59
CA THR A 175 17.80 -14.99 23.86
C THR A 175 16.94 -15.79 24.82
#